data_AF-A0A7C4FJG2-F1
#
_entry.id   AF-A0A7C4FJG2-F1
#
_cell.length_a   1.000
_cell.length_b   1.000
_cell.length_c   1.000
_cell.angle_alpha   90.00
_cell.angle_beta   90.00
_cell.angle_gamma   90.00
#
_symmetry.space_group_name_H-M   'P 1'
#
loop_
_entity.id
_entity.type
_entity.pdbx_description
1 polymer ?
#
loop_
_entity_poly.entity_id
_entity_poly.type
_entity_poly.pdbx_seq_one_letter_code
_entity_poly.pdbx_strand_id
1 'polypeptide(L)'
;MSIRAFVKYGILMLSLVLMFSVLPGKVCAKDKIVIGQAWPLSGPGAAAAKISGGTIYEMWVKEVNKAGGIYVKQYGKKLPIEWKVYDNETDIGKTLSFWRN
;
A
#
# COMPACT_ATOMS: atom_id res chain seq x y z
N MET A 1 21.56 8.26 53.81
CA MET A 1 21.41 7.64 52.47
C MET A 1 22.71 7.86 51.71
N SER A 2 23.45 6.80 51.34
CA SER A 2 24.82 6.97 50.84
C SER A 2 24.84 7.44 49.37
N ILE A 3 25.80 8.31 49.02
CA ILE A 3 26.03 8.82 47.66
C ILE A 3 26.08 7.68 46.61
N ARG A 4 26.56 6.50 47.02
CA ARG A 4 26.62 5.29 46.18
C ARG A 4 25.25 4.75 45.78
N ALA A 5 24.24 4.88 46.63
CA ALA A 5 22.86 4.50 46.30
C ALA A 5 22.24 5.51 45.33
N PHE A 6 22.47 6.81 45.55
CA PHE A 6 21.94 7.88 44.69
C PHE A 6 22.49 7.79 43.26
N VAL A 7 23.79 7.51 43.11
CA VAL A 7 24.43 7.29 41.80
C VAL A 7 23.90 6.02 41.11
N LYS A 8 23.70 4.90 41.84
CA LYS A 8 23.13 3.67 41.28
C LYS A 8 21.71 3.86 40.76
N TYR A 9 20.83 4.52 41.54
CA TYR A 9 19.45 4.78 41.12
C TYR A 9 19.37 5.84 40.01
N GLY A 10 20.28 6.82 40.00
CA GLY A 10 20.41 7.79 38.92
C GLY A 10 20.83 7.15 37.59
N ILE A 11 21.80 6.23 37.61
CA ILE A 11 22.20 5.46 36.42
C ILE A 11 21.07 4.55 35.93
N LEU A 12 20.37 3.87 36.85
CA LEU A 12 19.23 3.01 36.51
C LEU A 12 18.09 3.80 35.85
N MET A 13 17.76 4.97 36.38
CA MET A 13 16.77 5.89 35.79
C MET A 13 17.21 6.41 34.42
N LEU A 14 18.49 6.76 34.26
CA LEU A 14 19.01 7.24 32.97
C LEU A 14 18.98 6.13 31.90
N SER A 15 19.30 4.89 32.27
CA SER A 15 19.19 3.73 31.37
C SER A 15 17.74 3.41 30.97
N LEU A 16 16.78 3.64 31.88
CA LEU A 16 15.36 3.42 31.61
C LEU A 16 14.79 4.48 30.65
N VAL A 17 15.24 5.74 30.77
CA VAL A 17 14.85 6.84 29.88
C VAL A 17 15.45 6.66 28.48
N LEU A 18 16.71 6.23 28.39
CA LEU A 18 17.37 5.92 27.11
C LEU A 18 16.70 4.76 26.35
N MET A 19 16.12 3.78 27.06
CA MET A 19 15.35 2.68 26.46
C MET A 19 14.01 3.15 25.87
N PHE A 20 13.39 4.20 26.42
CA PHE A 20 12.10 4.71 25.96
C PHE A 20 12.21 5.78 24.84
N SER A 21 13.36 6.43 24.71
CA SER A 21 13.57 7.50 23.71
C SER A 21 13.86 7.01 22.29
N VAL A 22 14.01 5.71 22.05
CA VAL A 22 14.30 5.13 20.72
C VAL A 22 13.11 4.33 20.20
N LEU A 23 11.91 4.90 20.28
CA LEU A 23 10.80 4.42 19.45
C LEU A 23 10.90 5.14 18.10
N PRO A 24 11.45 4.52 17.04
CA PRO A 24 11.34 5.10 15.71
C PRO A 24 9.85 5.30 15.45
N GLY A 25 9.45 6.54 15.17
CA GLY A 25 8.07 6.85 14.82
C GLY A 25 7.60 5.86 13.77
N LYS A 26 6.47 5.19 14.03
CA LYS A 26 5.80 4.34 13.03
C LYS A 26 5.49 5.23 11.84
N VAL A 27 6.39 5.29 10.86
CA VAL A 27 6.01 5.64 9.50
C VAL A 27 4.94 4.62 9.15
N CYS A 28 3.71 5.08 8.97
CA CYS A 28 2.62 4.23 8.49
C CYS A 28 2.98 3.85 7.05
N ALA A 29 3.86 2.86 6.93
CA ALA A 29 4.38 2.42 5.65
C ALA A 29 3.20 1.82 4.91
N LYS A 30 2.87 2.38 3.75
CA LYS A 30 1.88 1.77 2.85
C LYS A 30 2.34 0.34 2.55
N ASP A 31 1.40 -0.60 2.63
CA ASP A 31 1.69 -2.04 2.42
C ASP A 31 1.44 -2.50 0.98
N LYS A 32 0.70 -1.71 0.20
CA LYS A 32 0.28 -2.05 -1.16
C LYS A 32 -0.02 -0.81 -1.99
N ILE A 33 0.07 -0.96 -3.30
CA ILE A 33 -0.34 0.04 -4.29
C ILE A 33 -1.72 -0.36 -4.80
N VAL A 34 -2.73 0.48 -4.57
CA VAL A 34 -4.09 0.23 -5.07
C VAL A 34 -4.26 0.93 -6.41
N ILE A 35 -4.57 0.18 -7.46
CA ILE A 35 -4.88 0.70 -8.79
C ILE A 35 -6.35 0.42 -9.08
N GLY A 36 -7.13 1.49 -9.18
CA GLY A 36 -8.54 1.43 -9.60
C GLY A 36 -8.69 1.60 -11.11
N GLN A 37 -9.51 0.76 -11.74
CA GLN A 37 -9.80 0.83 -13.16
C GLN A 37 -11.31 0.66 -13.39
N ALA A 38 -11.93 1.64 -14.04
CA ALA A 38 -13.25 1.45 -14.64
C ALA A 38 -13.07 0.75 -15.99
N TRP A 39 -13.71 -0.39 -16.20
CA TRP A 39 -13.60 -1.16 -17.43
C TRP A 39 -14.94 -1.79 -17.80
N PRO A 40 -15.31 -1.84 -19.09
CA PRO A 40 -16.53 -2.51 -19.51
C PRO A 40 -16.32 -4.02 -19.45
N LEU A 41 -16.64 -4.63 -18.31
CA LEU A 41 -16.60 -6.07 -18.13
C LEU A 41 -17.89 -6.72 -18.65
N SER A 42 -18.98 -5.96 -18.64
CA SER A 42 -20.26 -6.32 -19.26
C SER A 42 -20.78 -5.22 -20.19
N GLY A 43 -21.96 -5.44 -20.79
CA GLY A 43 -22.56 -4.56 -21.78
C GLY A 43 -21.96 -4.70 -23.20
N PRO A 44 -22.37 -3.82 -24.13
CA PRO A 44 -22.02 -3.96 -25.56
C PRO A 44 -20.52 -3.93 -25.85
N GLY A 45 -19.75 -3.23 -25.02
CA GLY A 45 -18.30 -3.09 -25.17
C GLY A 45 -17.46 -4.25 -24.63
N ALA A 46 -18.05 -5.21 -23.89
CA ALA A 46 -17.30 -6.22 -23.13
C ALA A 46 -16.36 -7.08 -24.00
N ALA A 47 -16.82 -7.49 -25.19
CA ALA A 47 -16.00 -8.30 -26.10
C ALA A 47 -14.76 -7.53 -26.57
N ALA A 48 -14.93 -6.25 -26.96
CA ALA A 48 -13.83 -5.39 -27.36
C ALA A 48 -12.85 -5.14 -26.19
N ALA A 49 -13.39 -4.93 -24.99
CA ALA A 49 -12.63 -4.69 -23.76
C ALA A 49 -11.74 -5.88 -23.36
N LYS A 50 -12.23 -7.09 -23.60
CA LYS A 50 -11.48 -8.33 -23.33
C LYS A 50 -10.29 -8.49 -24.28
N ILE A 51 -10.46 -8.09 -25.54
CA ILE A 51 -9.42 -8.19 -26.57
C ILE A 51 -8.40 -7.04 -26.44
N SER A 52 -8.85 -5.83 -26.13
CA SER A 52 -8.00 -4.63 -26.19
C SER A 52 -7.04 -4.45 -25.02
N GLY A 53 -7.28 -5.10 -23.86
CA GLY A 53 -6.41 -4.87 -22.72
C GLY A 53 -6.75 -5.62 -21.44
N GLY A 54 -7.99 -6.09 -21.24
CA GLY A 54 -8.41 -6.72 -19.98
C GLY A 54 -7.45 -7.83 -19.50
N THR A 55 -7.11 -8.77 -20.38
CA THR A 55 -6.19 -9.88 -20.07
C THR A 55 -4.75 -9.41 -19.87
N ILE A 56 -4.31 -8.37 -20.60
CA ILE A 56 -2.94 -7.85 -20.54
C ILE A 56 -2.66 -7.24 -19.17
N TYR A 57 -3.60 -6.44 -18.63
CA TYR A 57 -3.46 -5.85 -17.30
C TYR A 57 -3.43 -6.91 -16.20
N GLU A 58 -4.29 -7.92 -16.29
CA GLU A 58 -4.31 -9.02 -15.32
C GLU A 58 -2.97 -9.77 -15.30
N MET A 59 -2.44 -10.11 -16.48
CA MET A 59 -1.13 -10.78 -16.60
C MET A 59 -0.01 -9.91 -16.04
N TRP A 60 0.00 -8.61 -16.36
CA TRP A 60 1.00 -7.67 -15.85
C TRP A 60 0.96 -7.57 -14.31
N VAL A 61 -0.23 -7.42 -13.71
CA VAL A 61 -0.37 -7.35 -12.24
C VAL A 61 0.16 -8.64 -11.60
N LYS A 62 -0.17 -9.81 -12.17
CA LYS A 62 0.32 -11.11 -11.68
C LYS A 62 1.85 -11.20 -11.74
N GLU A 63 2.46 -10.86 -12.86
CA GLU A 63 3.92 -10.92 -13.03
C GLU A 63 4.65 -9.92 -12.11
N VAL A 64 4.14 -8.69 -11.98
CA VAL A 64 4.72 -7.70 -11.08
C VAL A 64 4.62 -8.14 -9.62
N ASN A 65 3.47 -8.66 -9.19
CA ASN A 65 3.30 -9.17 -7.83
C ASN A 65 4.17 -10.40 -7.55
N LYS A 66 4.32 -11.29 -8.52
CA LYS A 66 5.23 -12.44 -8.45
C LYS A 66 6.70 -12.01 -8.34
N ALA A 67 7.08 -10.91 -8.99
CA ALA A 67 8.40 -10.28 -8.86
C ALA A 67 8.60 -9.47 -7.55
N GLY A 68 7.63 -9.55 -6.63
CA GLY A 68 7.65 -8.89 -5.32
C GLY A 68 7.03 -7.50 -5.29
N GLY A 69 6.44 -7.02 -6.40
CA GLY A 69 5.77 -5.73 -6.50
C GLY A 69 6.64 -4.61 -7.07
N ILE A 70 6.15 -3.37 -7.01
CA ILE A 70 6.83 -2.17 -7.51
C ILE A 70 7.69 -1.57 -6.40
N TYR A 71 8.95 -1.29 -6.70
CA TYR A 71 9.85 -0.61 -5.75
C TYR A 71 9.44 0.84 -5.54
N VAL A 72 9.20 1.23 -4.29
CA VAL A 72 8.85 2.60 -3.92
C VAL A 72 9.97 3.20 -3.08
N LYS A 73 10.71 4.15 -3.66
CA LYS A 73 11.90 4.78 -3.04
C LYS A 73 11.61 5.36 -1.65
N GLN A 74 10.42 5.95 -1.47
CA GLN A 74 10.00 6.54 -0.19
C GLN A 74 9.93 5.52 0.96
N TYR A 75 9.67 4.25 0.66
CA TYR A 75 9.57 3.19 1.65
C TYR A 75 10.75 2.22 1.63
N GLY A 76 11.67 2.36 0.67
CA GLY A 76 12.82 1.46 0.50
C GLY A 76 12.46 -0.01 0.25
N LYS A 77 11.21 -0.31 -0.08
CA LYS A 77 10.67 -1.67 -0.25
C LYS A 77 9.82 -1.79 -1.52
N LYS A 78 9.64 -3.02 -2.01
CA LYS A 78 8.66 -3.32 -3.05
C LYS A 78 7.26 -3.46 -2.43
N LEU A 79 6.27 -2.90 -3.10
CA LEU A 79 4.86 -2.99 -2.70
C LEU A 79 4.08 -3.79 -3.74
N PRO A 80 3.31 -4.81 -3.33
CA PRO A 80 2.39 -5.49 -4.23
C PRO A 80 1.28 -4.54 -4.70
N ILE A 81 0.78 -4.83 -5.89
CA ILE A 81 -0.36 -4.15 -6.51
C ILE A 81 -1.64 -4.86 -6.09
N GLU A 82 -2.60 -4.10 -5.57
CA GLU A 82 -4.01 -4.48 -5.47
C GLU A 82 -4.77 -3.83 -6.63
N TRP A 83 -5.17 -4.64 -7.60
CA TRP A 83 -5.92 -4.16 -8.76
C TRP A 83 -7.43 -4.29 -8.51
N LYS A 84 -8.13 -3.16 -8.58
CA LYS A 84 -9.58 -3.06 -8.40
C LYS A 84 -10.23 -2.69 -9.71
N VAL A 85 -10.96 -3.63 -10.30
CA VAL A 85 -11.71 -3.40 -11.54
C VAL A 85 -13.17 -3.18 -11.21
N TYR A 86 -13.72 -2.09 -11.72
CA TYR A 86 -15.12 -1.72 -11.58
C TYR A 86 -15.80 -1.84 -12.94
N ASP A 87 -16.86 -2.64 -13.02
CA ASP A 87 -17.63 -2.77 -14.24
C ASP A 87 -18.45 -1.50 -14.49
N ASN A 88 -18.19 -0.86 -15.62
CA ASN A 88 -18.94 0.34 -16.02
C ASN A 88 -20.04 0.04 -17.06
N GLU A 89 -20.21 -1.20 -17.53
CA GLU A 89 -21.25 -1.58 -18.51
C GLU A 89 -21.21 -0.79 -19.84
N THR A 90 -20.08 -0.19 -20.19
CA THR A 90 -19.99 0.79 -21.31
C THR A 90 -20.81 2.07 -21.07
N ASP A 91 -21.13 2.36 -19.82
CA ASP A 91 -21.86 3.55 -19.39
C ASP A 91 -20.91 4.62 -18.81
N ILE A 92 -21.00 5.84 -19.35
CA ILE A 92 -20.16 6.97 -18.94
C ILE A 92 -20.59 7.48 -17.56
N GLY A 93 -21.88 7.46 -17.23
CA GLY A 93 -22.40 7.89 -15.94
C GLY A 93 -21.87 7.04 -14.78
N LYS A 94 -21.86 5.71 -14.94
CA LYS A 94 -21.23 4.75 -14.03
C LYS A 94 -19.72 4.97 -13.95
N THR A 95 -19.05 5.21 -15.08
CA THR A 95 -17.61 5.54 -15.06
C THR A 95 -17.33 6.74 -14.17
N LEU A 96 -18.11 7.81 -14.28
CA LEU A 96 -17.92 9.03 -13.50
C LEU A 96 -18.21 8.84 -12.00
N SER A 97 -19.12 7.95 -11.62
CA SER A 97 -19.44 7.72 -10.21
C SER A 97 -18.29 7.10 -9.43
N PHE A 98 -17.41 6.33 -10.09
CA PHE A 98 -16.22 5.75 -9.46
C PHE A 98 -15.15 6.79 -9.10
N TRP A 99 -15.09 7.91 -9.83
CA TRP A 99 -14.09 8.97 -9.61
C TRP A 99 -14.49 10.00 -8.55
N ARG A 100 -15.76 10.02 -8.13
CA ARG A 100 -16.29 11.02 -7.19
C ARG A 100 -16.27 10.58 -5.73
N ASN A 101 -15.78 9.38 -5.45
CA ASN A 101 -15.63 8.81 -4.10
C ASN A 101 -14.16 8.77 -3.70
#